data_AF-A0A376THT1-F1
#
_entry.id   AF-A0A376THT1-F1
#
_cell.length_a   1.000
_cell.length_b   1.000
_cell.length_c   1.000
_cell.angle_alpha   90.00
_cell.angle_beta   90.00
_cell.angle_gamma   90.00
#
_symmetry.space_group_name_H-M   'P 1'
#
loop_
_entity.id
_entity.type
_entity.pdbx_description
1 polymer ?
#
loop_
_entity_poly.entity_id
_entity_poly.type
_entity_poly.pdbx_seq_one_letter_code
_entity_poly.pdbx_strand_id
1 'polypeptide(L)'
;MFSLEVSQEARNWLAEKGYDRAMGARPMARVIQDNLKKPLANELLFGSLVDGGQVTVALDKEKNELTYGFQSAQKHKAEAAH
;
A
#
# COMPACT_ATOMS: atom_id res chain seq x y z
N MET A 1 -3.35 -13.90 6.51
CA MET A 1 -3.79 -12.55 6.95
C MET A 1 -2.61 -11.62 6.73
N PHE A 2 -2.83 -10.40 6.24
CA PHE A 2 -1.76 -9.41 6.04
C PHE A 2 -2.08 -8.09 6.74
N SER A 3 -1.04 -7.35 7.11
CA SER A 3 -1.14 -5.97 7.62
C SER A 3 -0.68 -4.98 6.56
N LEU A 4 -1.31 -3.80 6.55
CA LEU A 4 -0.98 -2.70 5.66
C LEU A 4 -0.69 -1.46 6.48
N GLU A 5 0.55 -0.99 6.41
CA GLU A 5 0.98 0.29 6.95
C GLU A 5 1.14 1.29 5.83
N VAL A 6 0.55 2.47 5.99
CA VAL A 6 0.62 3.55 5.02
C VAL A 6 1.20 4.76 5.72
N SER A 7 2.32 5.27 5.20
CA SER A 7 3.03 6.43 5.73
C SER A 7 2.15 7.68 5.70
N GLN A 8 2.46 8.65 6.55
CA GLN A 8 1.67 9.88 6.62
C GLN A 8 1.73 10.66 5.29
N GLU A 9 2.89 10.67 4.64
CA GLU A 9 3.11 11.31 3.34
C GLU A 9 2.26 10.65 2.24
N ALA A 10 2.21 9.32 2.22
CA ALA A 10 1.37 8.57 1.28
C ALA A 10 -0.12 8.83 1.51
N ARG A 11 -0.57 8.94 2.77
CA ARG A 11 -1.96 9.30 3.10
C ARG A 11 -2.32 10.69 2.60
N ASN A 12 -1.43 11.66 2.81
CA ASN A 12 -1.64 13.03 2.35
C ASN A 12 -1.70 13.10 0.82
N TRP A 13 -0.79 12.41 0.14
CA TRP A 13 -0.78 12.32 -1.33
C TRP A 13 -2.07 11.70 -1.89
N LEU A 14 -2.57 10.63 -1.26
CA LEU A 14 -3.84 10.01 -1.64
C LEU A 14 -5.02 10.96 -1.43
N ALA A 15 -5.02 11.74 -0.34
CA ALA A 15 -6.04 12.72 -0.06
C ALA A 15 -6.04 13.87 -1.07
N GLU A 16 -4.86 14.40 -1.42
CA GLU A 16 -4.71 15.44 -2.44
C GLU A 16 -5.19 14.97 -3.82
N LYS A 17 -4.88 13.73 -4.21
CA LYS A 17 -5.35 13.16 -5.49
C LYS A 17 -6.83 12.78 -5.50
N GLY A 18 -7.36 12.33 -4.36
CA GLY A 18 -8.73 11.80 -4.28
C GLY A 18 -9.77 12.81 -3.81
N TYR A 19 -9.35 14.04 -3.48
CA TYR A 19 -10.22 15.16 -3.17
C TYR A 19 -10.31 16.12 -4.34
N ASP A 20 -11.54 16.41 -4.76
CA ASP A 20 -11.83 17.45 -5.76
C ASP A 20 -12.74 18.51 -5.12
N ARG A 21 -12.49 19.80 -5.40
CA ARG A 21 -13.26 20.89 -4.76
C ARG A 21 -14.74 20.87 -5.14
N ALA A 22 -15.09 20.45 -6.35
CA ALA A 22 -16.47 20.39 -6.83
C ALA A 22 -17.17 19.08 -6.43
N MET A 23 -16.42 17.98 -6.30
CA MET A 23 -16.96 16.65 -6.02
C MET A 23 -16.72 16.14 -4.59
N GLY A 24 -15.95 16.85 -3.78
CA GLY A 24 -15.50 16.39 -2.46
C GLY A 24 -14.63 15.13 -2.54
N ALA A 25 -14.78 14.24 -1.56
CA ALA A 25 -14.03 12.98 -1.49
C ALA A 25 -14.56 11.86 -2.40
N ARG A 26 -15.52 12.13 -3.31
CA ARG A 26 -16.08 11.10 -4.21
C ARG A 26 -15.00 10.39 -5.05
N PRO A 27 -13.93 11.06 -5.54
CA PRO A 27 -12.85 10.38 -6.26
C PRO A 27 -11.96 9.47 -5.38
N MET A 28 -11.98 9.62 -4.05
CA MET A 28 -11.10 8.87 -3.12
C MET A 28 -11.16 7.36 -3.32
N ALA A 29 -12.37 6.82 -3.50
CA ALA A 29 -12.55 5.38 -3.67
C ALA A 29 -11.79 4.86 -4.89
N ARG A 30 -11.80 5.62 -5.99
CA ARG A 30 -11.09 5.27 -7.22
C ARG A 30 -9.58 5.39 -7.04
N VAL A 31 -9.11 6.46 -6.41
CA VAL A 31 -7.67 6.65 -6.14
C VAL A 31 -7.12 5.52 -5.27
N ILE A 32 -7.83 5.12 -4.21
CA ILE A 32 -7.45 3.97 -3.37
C ILE A 32 -7.49 2.66 -4.17
N GLN A 33 -8.50 2.46 -5.00
CA GLN A 33 -8.60 1.25 -5.83
C GLN A 33 -7.41 1.13 -6.79
N ASP A 34 -7.08 2.22 -7.49
CA ASP A 34 -6.05 2.23 -8.52
C ASP A 34 -4.63 2.20 -7.93
N ASN A 35 -4.40 2.94 -6.83
CA ASN A 35 -3.05 3.11 -6.24
C ASN A 35 -2.80 2.23 -5.02
N LEU A 36 -3.76 1.47 -4.51
CA LEU A 36 -3.49 0.52 -3.42
C LEU A 36 -4.02 -0.87 -3.77
N LYS A 37 -5.31 -1.00 -4.07
CA LYS A 37 -5.90 -2.34 -4.24
C LYS A 37 -5.33 -3.09 -5.45
N LYS A 38 -5.18 -2.44 -6.59
CA LYS A 38 -4.66 -3.08 -7.81
C LYS A 38 -3.22 -3.60 -7.66
N PRO A 39 -2.24 -2.80 -7.20
CA PRO A 39 -0.87 -3.31 -6.95
C PRO A 39 -0.84 -4.47 -5.96
N LEU A 40 -1.62 -4.37 -4.88
CA LEU A 40 -1.65 -5.40 -3.84
C LEU A 40 -2.35 -6.69 -4.28
N ALA A 41 -3.31 -6.62 -5.20
CA ALA A 41 -4.03 -7.80 -5.69
C ALA A 41 -3.07 -8.81 -6.35
N ASN A 42 -2.13 -8.33 -7.16
CA ASN A 42 -1.14 -9.20 -7.80
C ASN A 42 -0.25 -9.89 -6.76
N GLU A 43 0.20 -9.15 -5.74
CA GLU A 43 1.05 -9.69 -4.67
C GLU A 43 0.31 -10.70 -3.77
N LEU A 44 -0.98 -10.49 -3.56
CA LEU A 44 -1.84 -11.41 -2.81
C LEU A 44 -2.13 -12.70 -3.59
N LEU A 45 -2.20 -12.64 -4.92
CA LEU A 45 -2.50 -13.81 -5.75
C LEU A 45 -1.24 -14.60 -6.10
N PHE A 46 -0.11 -13.94 -6.35
CA PHE A 46 1.07 -14.56 -6.95
C PHE A 46 2.41 -14.17 -6.32
N GLY A 47 2.44 -13.20 -5.41
CA GLY A 47 3.67 -12.58 -4.91
C GLY A 47 3.98 -12.87 -3.45
N SER A 48 4.58 -11.88 -2.79
CA SER A 48 5.13 -12.03 -1.43
C SER A 48 4.06 -12.11 -0.33
N LEU A 49 2.78 -11.85 -0.67
CA LEU A 49 1.66 -11.79 0.26
C LEU A 49 0.73 -13.00 0.20
N VAL A 50 1.03 -14.01 -0.63
CA VAL A 50 0.20 -15.22 -0.80
C VAL A 50 -0.07 -15.90 0.55
N ASP A 51 0.97 -16.02 1.40
CA ASP A 51 0.85 -16.60 2.74
C ASP A 51 0.54 -15.55 3.83
N GLY A 52 0.28 -14.30 3.44
CA GLY A 52 0.22 -13.15 4.31
C GLY A 52 1.58 -12.53 4.59
N GLY A 53 1.58 -11.51 5.45
CA GLY A 53 2.78 -10.70 5.71
C GLY A 53 2.45 -9.25 6.07
N GLN A 54 3.44 -8.39 5.95
CA GLN A 54 3.32 -6.96 6.18
C GLN A 54 3.65 -6.19 4.91
N VAL A 55 2.82 -5.19 4.63
CA VAL A 55 3.01 -4.25 3.53
C VAL A 55 3.23 -2.88 4.10
N THR A 56 4.27 -2.19 3.64
CA THR A 56 4.50 -0.78 3.93
C THR A 56 4.36 0.03 2.66
N VAL A 57 3.54 1.07 2.68
CA VAL A 57 3.34 1.99 1.57
C VAL A 57 3.89 3.35 1.94
N ALA A 58 4.82 3.84 1.14
CA ALA A 58 5.46 5.14 1.32
C ALA A 58 5.39 5.95 0.02
N LEU A 59 5.43 7.27 0.16
CA LEU A 59 5.60 8.15 -0.99
C LEU A 59 7.07 8.12 -1.43
N ASP A 60 7.31 8.08 -2.73
CA ASP A 60 8.66 8.13 -3.28
C ASP A 60 9.37 9.46 -2.97
N LYS A 61 10.68 9.50 -3.20
CA LYS A 61 11.50 10.69 -2.93
C LYS A 61 11.09 11.89 -3.80
N GLU A 62 10.55 11.63 -4.99
CA GLU A 62 10.11 12.69 -5.92
C GLU A 62 8.67 13.14 -5.68
N LYS A 63 7.95 12.51 -4.75
CA LYS A 63 6.54 12.78 -4.40
C LYS A 63 5.54 12.58 -5.53
N ASN A 64 5.89 11.72 -6.49
CA ASN A 64 5.10 11.45 -7.68
C ASN A 64 4.31 10.15 -7.58
N GLU A 65 4.87 9.14 -6.90
CA GLU A 65 4.32 7.78 -6.91
C GLU A 65 4.43 7.07 -5.55
N LEU A 66 3.52 6.12 -5.32
CA LEU A 66 3.57 5.27 -4.14
C LEU A 66 4.52 4.10 -4.37
N THR A 67 5.33 3.82 -3.37
CA THR A 67 6.25 2.68 -3.31
C THR A 67 5.73 1.67 -2.28
N TYR A 68 6.03 0.39 -2.52
CA TYR A 68 5.52 -0.72 -1.72
C TYR A 68 6.69 -1.60 -1.24
N GLY A 69 6.81 -1.74 0.07
CA GLY A 69 7.68 -2.73 0.70
C GLY A 69 6.86 -3.95 1.11
N PHE A 70 7.32 -5.14 0.73
CA PHE A 70 6.66 -6.40 1.04
C PHE A 70 7.54 -7.26 1.96
N GLN A 71 7.01 -7.67 3.10
CA GLN A 71 7.61 -8.69 3.96
C GLN A 71 6.66 -9.87 4.09
N SER A 72 7.08 -11.04 3.58
CA SER A 72 6.32 -12.27 3.72
C SER A 72 6.33 -12.77 5.17
N ALA A 73 5.22 -13.34 5.62
CA ALA A 73 5.12 -13.90 6.96
C ALA A 73 6.13 -15.05 7.20
N GLN A 74 6.56 -15.76 6.15
CA GLN A 74 7.54 -16.83 6.25
C GLN A 74 8.98 -16.33 6.52
N LYS A 75 9.37 -15.18 5.97
CA LYS A 75 10.71 -14.60 6.23
C LYS A 75 10.88 -14.15 7.69
N HIS A 76 9.82 -13.61 8.29
CA HIS A 76 9.84 -13.17 9.70
C HIS A 76 10.09 -14.30 10.70
N LYS A 77 9.68 -15.53 10.37
CA LYS A 77 9.86 -16.68 11.26
C LYS A 77 11.27 -17.26 11.24
N ALA A 78 12.05 -16.99 10.19
CA ALA A 78 13.42 -17.51 10.05
C ALA A 78 14.47 -16.64 10.76
N GLU A 79 14.22 -15.33 10.96
CA GLU A 79 15.15 -14.43 11.66
C GLU A 79 14.96 -14.37 13.18
N ALA A 80 13.77 -14.70 13.70
CA ALA A 80 13.50 -14.69 15.16
C ALA A 80 13.97 -15.96 15.90
N ALA A 81 14.66 -16.88 15.20
CA ALA A 81 15.12 -18.17 15.74
C ALA A 81 16.65 -18.28 15.85
N HIS A 82 17.39 -17.16 15.77
CA HIS A 82 18.84 -17.13 16.00
C HIS A 82 19.21 -16.16 17.12
#